data_AF-A0A6G1K9W5-F1
#
_entry.id   AF-A0A6G1K9W5-F1
#
_cell.length_a   1.000
_cell.length_b   1.000
_cell.length_c   1.000
_cell.angle_alpha   90.00
_cell.angle_beta   90.00
_cell.angle_gamma   90.00
#
_symmetry.space_group_name_H-M   'P 1'
#
loop_
_entity.id
_entity.type
_entity.pdbx_description
1 polymer ?
#
loop_
_entity_poly.entity_id
_entity_poly.type
_entity_poly.pdbx_seq_one_letter_code
_entity_poly.pdbx_strand_id
1 'polypeptide(L)'
;MKGSCGHTLHPSSPDSMKAISCPFCRVSTLLACLSSRTKTWHLYGGPWPEECNNEVAYQRCRENWVSYKKRLVNYMEVLESAAAKEREWEAEHP
;
A
#
# COMPACT_ATOMS: atom_id res chain seq x y z
N MET A 1 -21.50 0.31 7.04
CA MET A 1 -20.87 1.03 8.18
C MET A 1 -19.80 1.98 7.64
N LYS A 2 -19.52 3.11 8.30
CA LYS A 2 -18.48 4.08 7.84
C LYS A 2 -17.17 3.85 8.59
N GLY A 3 -16.05 3.85 7.87
CA GLY A 3 -14.70 3.87 8.48
C GLY A 3 -14.35 5.25 9.05
N SER A 4 -13.23 5.34 9.76
CA SER A 4 -12.69 6.61 10.31
C SER A 4 -12.43 7.69 9.25
N CYS A 5 -12.26 7.27 8.00
CA CYS A 5 -12.12 8.10 6.81
C CYS A 5 -13.46 8.61 6.21
N GLY A 6 -14.61 8.25 6.79
CA GLY A 6 -15.94 8.59 6.27
C GLY A 6 -16.45 7.70 5.13
N HIS A 7 -15.61 6.85 4.54
CA HIS A 7 -16.00 5.91 3.49
C HIS A 7 -16.86 4.76 4.04
N THR A 8 -17.88 4.38 3.29
CA THR A 8 -18.69 3.19 3.56
C THR A 8 -17.89 1.93 3.24
N LEU A 9 -17.89 0.98 4.16
CA LEU A 9 -17.30 -0.35 3.97
C LEU A 9 -18.40 -1.38 3.70
N HIS A 10 -18.04 -2.40 2.92
CA HIS A 10 -18.91 -3.54 2.61
C HIS A 10 -19.29 -4.29 3.91
N PRO A 11 -20.51 -4.83 4.02
CA PRO A 11 -20.94 -5.56 5.23
C PRO A 11 -20.00 -6.72 5.61
N SER A 12 -19.44 -7.42 4.63
CA SER A 12 -18.49 -8.53 4.85
C SER A 12 -17.05 -8.08 5.17
N SER A 13 -16.76 -6.78 5.17
CA SER A 13 -15.43 -6.28 5.49
C SER A 13 -15.00 -6.72 6.91
N PRO A 14 -13.74 -7.16 7.14
CA PRO A 14 -13.24 -7.53 8.46
C PRO A 14 -13.24 -6.34 9.44
N ASP A 15 -13.50 -6.58 10.72
CA ASP A 15 -13.51 -5.53 11.75
C ASP A 15 -12.16 -4.82 11.91
N SER A 16 -11.05 -5.52 11.65
CA SER A 16 -9.72 -4.92 11.62
C SER A 16 -9.57 -3.84 10.54
N MET A 17 -10.24 -3.99 9.39
CA MET A 17 -10.29 -2.96 8.34
C MET A 17 -11.22 -1.80 8.73
N LYS A 18 -12.23 -2.06 9.56
CA LYS A 18 -13.15 -1.05 10.08
C LYS A 18 -12.47 -0.14 11.13
N ALA A 19 -11.58 -0.70 11.96
CA ALA A 19 -10.98 0.00 13.09
C ALA A 19 -9.78 0.91 12.75
N ILE A 20 -9.01 0.61 11.69
CA ILE A 20 -7.71 1.27 11.46
C ILE A 20 -7.77 2.29 10.31
N SER A 21 -8.09 1.83 9.10
CA SER A 21 -8.27 2.69 7.93
C SER A 21 -8.97 1.90 6.84
N CYS A 22 -9.90 2.53 6.13
CA CYS A 22 -10.53 1.92 4.97
C CYS A 22 -9.50 1.57 3.88
N PRO A 23 -9.75 0.50 3.09
CA PRO A 23 -8.86 0.05 2.01
C PRO A 23 -8.32 1.16 1.12
N PHE A 24 -9.21 2.02 0.64
CA PHE A 24 -8.86 3.14 -0.22
C PHE A 24 -7.83 4.10 0.41
N CYS A 25 -8.08 4.52 1.66
CA CYS A 25 -7.15 5.42 2.37
C CYS A 25 -5.82 4.73 2.67
N ARG A 26 -5.82 3.42 2.93
CA ARG A 26 -4.59 2.66 3.16
C ARG A 26 -3.74 2.57 1.89
N VAL A 27 -4.34 2.25 0.75
CA VAL A 27 -3.67 2.26 -0.56
C VAL A 27 -3.11 3.65 -0.86
N SER A 28 -3.93 4.69 -0.70
CA SER A 28 -3.51 6.08 -0.93
C SER A 28 -2.30 6.47 -0.07
N THR A 29 -2.29 6.08 1.20
CA THR A 29 -1.17 6.32 2.12
C THR A 29 0.11 5.58 1.69
N LEU A 30 -0.02 4.32 1.28
CA LEU A 30 1.11 3.52 0.80
C LEU A 30 1.69 4.07 -0.50
N LEU A 31 0.83 4.50 -1.44
CA LEU A 31 1.24 5.16 -2.68
C LEU A 31 1.93 6.50 -2.43
N ALA A 32 1.36 7.35 -1.56
CA ALA A 32 1.99 8.61 -1.18
C ALA A 32 3.37 8.37 -0.54
N CYS A 33 3.46 7.36 0.34
CA CYS A 33 4.72 6.98 0.94
C CYS A 33 5.73 6.52 -0.12
N LEU A 34 5.35 5.59 -1.00
CA LEU A 34 6.23 5.06 -2.05
C LEU A 34 6.65 6.15 -3.04
N SER A 35 5.76 7.06 -3.41
CA SER A 35 6.06 8.21 -4.28
C SER A 35 7.14 9.10 -3.68
N SER A 36 7.01 9.45 -2.39
CA SER A 36 8.04 10.22 -1.68
C SER A 36 9.41 9.53 -1.72
N ARG A 37 9.46 8.21 -1.49
CA ARG A 37 10.73 7.46 -1.49
C ARG A 37 11.29 7.27 -2.90
N THR A 38 10.41 7.18 -3.91
CA THR A 38 10.80 7.14 -5.32
C THR A 38 11.50 8.43 -5.72
N LYS A 39 10.95 9.59 -5.31
CA LYS A 39 11.60 10.90 -5.52
C LYS A 39 12.97 10.95 -4.87
N THR A 40 13.09 10.52 -3.62
CA THR A 40 14.39 10.46 -2.93
C THR A 40 15.36 9.51 -3.63
N TRP A 41 14.93 8.30 -4.01
CA TRP A 41 15.79 7.33 -4.68
C TRP A 41 16.27 7.84 -6.05
N HIS A 42 15.41 8.57 -6.78
CA HIS A 42 15.77 9.19 -8.06
C HIS A 42 16.91 10.22 -7.93
N LEU A 43 16.98 10.95 -6.81
CA LEU A 43 18.10 11.87 -6.53
C LEU A 43 19.46 11.15 -6.40
N TYR A 44 19.45 9.83 -6.15
CA TYR A 44 20.65 8.99 -6.09
C TYR A 44 20.84 8.13 -7.35
N GLY A 45 20.24 8.52 -8.48
CA GLY A 45 20.34 7.79 -9.75
C GLY A 45 19.31 6.66 -9.92
N GLY A 46 18.43 6.46 -8.93
CA GLY A 46 17.38 5.46 -9.02
C GLY A 46 17.93 4.03 -9.17
N PRO A 47 17.32 3.17 -10.01
CA PRO A 47 17.78 1.78 -10.18
C PRO A 47 19.12 1.64 -10.90
N TRP A 48 19.55 2.67 -11.64
CA TRP A 48 20.75 2.68 -12.46
C TRP A 48 21.64 3.85 -12.05
N PRO A 49 22.29 3.80 -10.88
CA PRO A 49 23.21 4.86 -10.48
C PRO A 49 24.42 4.86 -11.42
N GLU A 50 24.62 5.94 -12.17
CA GLU A 50 25.81 6.11 -13.02
C GLU A 50 27.05 6.34 -12.15
N GLU A 51 26.97 7.27 -11.18
CA GLU A 51 28.00 7.51 -10.18
C GLU A 51 27.34 7.94 -8.86
N CYS A 52 27.42 7.09 -7.83
CA CYS A 52 26.87 7.42 -6.52
C CYS A 52 27.97 7.89 -5.57
N ASN A 53 28.03 9.19 -5.32
CA ASN A 53 28.99 9.79 -4.38
C ASN A 53 28.78 9.36 -2.91
N ASN A 54 27.66 8.69 -2.59
CA ASN A 54 27.35 8.24 -1.24
C ASN A 54 26.61 6.89 -1.26
N GLU A 55 27.39 5.81 -1.35
CA GLU A 55 26.88 4.44 -1.44
C GLU A 55 26.00 4.05 -0.25
N VAL A 56 26.35 4.48 0.97
CA VAL A 56 25.56 4.20 2.18
C VAL A 56 24.17 4.84 2.10
N ALA A 57 24.09 6.09 1.65
CA ALA A 57 22.80 6.77 1.46
C ALA A 57 21.97 6.11 0.36
N TYR A 58 22.60 5.69 -0.75
CA TYR A 58 21.94 4.96 -1.82
C TYR A 58 21.34 3.64 -1.33
N GLN A 59 22.10 2.79 -0.63
CA GLN A 59 21.59 1.50 -0.15
C GLN A 59 20.42 1.71 0.82
N ARG A 60 20.52 2.67 1.74
CA ARG A 60 19.41 3.02 2.65
C ARG A 60 18.16 3.48 1.89
N CYS A 61 18.31 4.28 0.83
CA CYS A 61 17.18 4.73 0.03
C CYS A 61 16.53 3.55 -0.72
N ARG A 62 17.35 2.70 -1.31
CA ARG A 62 16.90 1.48 -2.02
C ARG A 62 16.16 0.53 -1.08
N GLU A 63 16.71 0.22 0.09
CA GLU A 63 16.08 -0.65 1.09
C GLU A 63 14.73 -0.11 1.54
N ASN A 64 14.66 1.20 1.85
CA ASN A 64 13.41 1.86 2.21
C ASN A 64 12.39 1.78 1.08
N TRP A 65 12.79 2.08 -0.17
CA TRP A 65 11.90 1.99 -1.32
C TRP A 65 11.35 0.57 -1.50
N VAL A 66 12.21 -0.44 -1.45
CA VAL A 66 11.83 -1.86 -1.55
C VAL A 66 10.87 -2.27 -0.44
N SER A 67 11.11 -1.82 0.80
CA SER A 67 10.23 -2.09 1.94
C SER A 67 8.82 -1.54 1.72
N TYR A 68 8.68 -0.28 1.28
CA TYR A 68 7.37 0.30 0.97
C TYR A 68 6.68 -0.34 -0.23
N LYS A 69 7.44 -0.71 -1.29
CA LYS A 69 6.91 -1.47 -2.42
C LYS A 69 6.32 -2.79 -1.94
N LYS A 70 7.06 -3.56 -1.14
CA LYS A 70 6.58 -4.85 -0.58
C LYS A 70 5.31 -4.66 0.24
N ARG A 71 5.25 -3.63 1.08
CA ARG A 71 4.04 -3.31 1.87
C ARG A 71 2.83 -3.02 0.99
N LEU A 72 3.02 -2.30 -0.13
CA LEU A 72 1.95 -2.05 -1.09
C LEU A 72 1.48 -3.35 -1.76
N VAL A 73 2.40 -4.14 -2.31
CA VAL A 73 2.08 -5.41 -2.98
C VAL A 73 1.32 -6.36 -2.05
N ASN A 74 1.86 -6.60 -0.84
CA ASN A 74 1.20 -7.47 0.13
C ASN A 74 -0.20 -6.96 0.51
N TYR A 75 -0.39 -5.64 0.55
CA TYR A 75 -1.71 -5.09 0.85
C TYR A 75 -2.68 -5.28 -0.31
N MET A 76 -2.22 -5.16 -1.56
CA MET A 76 -3.05 -5.43 -2.74
C MET A 76 -3.54 -6.88 -2.77
N GLU A 77 -2.68 -7.86 -2.46
CA GLU A 77 -3.06 -9.28 -2.36
C GLU A 77 -4.16 -9.52 -1.31
N VAL A 78 -4.09 -8.81 -0.17
CA VAL A 78 -5.13 -8.84 0.86
C VAL A 78 -6.45 -8.27 0.32
N LEU A 79 -6.41 -7.19 -0.47
CA LEU A 79 -7.61 -6.60 -1.06
C LEU A 79 -8.23 -7.50 -2.13
N GLU A 80 -7.43 -8.16 -2.96
CA GLU A 80 -7.94 -9.14 -3.93
C GLU A 80 -8.63 -10.31 -3.23
N SER A 81 -8.04 -10.81 -2.15
CA SER A 81 -8.65 -11.84 -1.30
C SER A 81 -9.95 -11.37 -0.65
N ALA A 82 -10.01 -10.10 -0.21
CA ALA A 82 -11.23 -9.51 0.34
C ALA A 82 -12.33 -9.38 -0.73
N ALA A 83 -11.99 -8.94 -1.95
CA ALA A 83 -12.94 -8.83 -3.05
C ALA A 83 -13.49 -10.20 -3.50
N ALA A 84 -12.70 -11.27 -3.39
CA ALA A 84 -13.21 -12.63 -3.60
C ALA A 84 -14.29 -13.00 -2.57
N LYS A 85 -14.06 -12.70 -1.29
CA LYS A 85 -15.03 -12.93 -0.21
C LYS A 85 -16.27 -12.04 -0.31
N GLU A 86 -16.13 -10.81 -0.79
CA GLU A 86 -17.28 -9.93 -1.07
C GLU A 86 -18.19 -10.58 -2.10
N ARG A 87 -17.63 -11.10 -3.21
CA ARG A 87 -18.39 -11.82 -4.23
C ARG A 87 -19.07 -13.09 -3.71
N GLU A 88 -18.39 -13.86 -2.86
CA GLU A 88 -18.99 -15.04 -2.20
C GLU A 88 -20.18 -14.65 -1.32
N TRP A 89 -20.02 -13.58 -0.53
CA TRP A 89 -21.09 -13.07 0.32
C TRP A 89 -22.29 -12.58 -0.49
N GLU A 90 -22.06 -11.85 -1.58
CA GLU A 90 -23.12 -11.36 -2.49
C GLU A 90 -23.88 -12.52 -3.16
N ALA A 91 -23.22 -13.64 -3.45
CA ALA A 91 -23.89 -14.83 -3.99
C ALA A 91 -24.85 -15.48 -2.98
N GLU A 92 -24.56 -15.39 -1.69
CA GLU A 92 -25.41 -15.89 -0.59
C GLU A 92 -26.49 -14.88 -0.17
N HIS A 93 -26.34 -13.59 -0.53
CA HIS A 93 -27.20 -12.48 -0.10
C HIS A 93 -27.57 -11.55 -1.28
N PRO A 94 -28.44 -11.99 -2.21
CA PRO A 94 -28.86 -11.20 -3.37
C PRO A 94 -29.73 -9.98 -3.04
#